data_AF-A0A2C6K7R5-F1
#
_entry.id   AF-A0A2C6K7R5-F1
#
_cell.length_a   1.000
_cell.length_b   1.000
_cell.length_c   1.000
_cell.angle_alpha   90.00
_cell.angle_beta   90.00
_cell.angle_gamma   90.00
#
_symmetry.space_group_name_H-M   'P 1'
#
loop_
_entity.id
_entity.type
_entity.pdbx_description
1 polymer ?
#
loop_
_entity_poly.entity_id
_entity_poly.type
_entity_poly.pdbx_seq_one_letter_code
_entity_poly.pdbx_strand_id
1 'polypeptide(L)'
;MYVCRYTSIYIHICARVDVQLYTHVVIFFVLRYCDTPSFPSLWTFCTRHLPRRHEALLIRALVNLPVSKATPSPLLSFSETLFRYGWPFIYESYLYHFVRVDIRHNFSLFFYLLYLTAQTPSKVLAFITFLPQVSLCLLVGCHYAQKGMIEFALFLQTLVFVALNKVCTTQYFLWWLCLLPFAIASTDMTSRRCWEVIGLLAFFQGTNFVWLYFGYAVEFKGKASFFQMFLSAILFTFSQFLLVWFFILHSKKKMSSSSSSHLSKKRKNERKTLQKTIPEDNNDAVKCARREKEKHF
;
A
#
# COMPACT_ATOMS: atom_id res chain seq x y z
N MET A 1 -30.46 12.62 -31.66
CA MET A 1 -29.10 13.05 -32.07
C MET A 1 -28.35 13.91 -31.04
N TYR A 2 -29.02 14.48 -30.01
CA TYR A 2 -28.36 15.31 -28.99
C TYR A 2 -27.72 14.55 -27.82
N VAL A 3 -28.12 13.30 -27.56
CA VAL A 3 -27.60 12.48 -26.45
C VAL A 3 -26.16 12.00 -26.69
N CYS A 4 -25.74 11.73 -27.93
CA CYS A 4 -24.38 11.24 -28.23
C CYS A 4 -23.26 12.28 -28.04
N ARG A 5 -23.54 13.60 -28.15
CA ARG A 5 -22.49 14.62 -27.97
C ARG A 5 -22.16 14.88 -26.49
N TYR A 6 -23.14 14.78 -25.60
CA TYR A 6 -22.91 14.96 -24.16
C TYR A 6 -22.21 13.76 -23.53
N THR A 7 -22.49 12.52 -23.96
CA THR A 7 -21.82 11.33 -23.42
C THR A 7 -20.34 11.28 -23.80
N SER A 8 -19.99 11.70 -25.03
CA SER A 8 -18.58 11.79 -25.45
C SER A 8 -17.82 12.88 -24.70
N ILE A 9 -18.44 14.04 -24.47
CA ILE A 9 -17.87 15.13 -23.67
C ILE A 9 -17.74 14.72 -22.20
N TYR A 10 -18.71 14.02 -21.62
CA TYR A 10 -18.68 13.55 -20.23
C TYR A 10 -17.63 12.44 -20.03
N ILE A 11 -17.50 11.51 -20.99
CA ILE A 11 -16.44 10.49 -20.98
C ILE A 11 -15.07 11.16 -21.17
N HIS A 12 -14.93 12.15 -22.06
CA HIS A 12 -13.68 12.89 -22.21
C HIS A 12 -13.33 13.78 -21.01
N ILE A 13 -14.32 14.35 -20.32
CA ILE A 13 -14.12 15.16 -19.11
C ILE A 13 -13.79 14.27 -17.92
N CYS A 14 -14.53 13.18 -17.68
CA CYS A 14 -14.20 12.20 -16.63
C CYS A 14 -12.83 11.54 -16.89
N ALA A 15 -12.54 11.13 -18.14
CA ALA A 15 -11.22 10.58 -18.48
C ALA A 15 -10.09 11.63 -18.42
N ARG A 16 -10.34 12.93 -18.62
CA ARG A 16 -9.31 13.97 -18.45
C ARG A 16 -9.13 14.37 -16.99
N VAL A 17 -10.21 14.46 -16.21
CA VAL A 17 -10.16 14.88 -14.79
C VAL A 17 -9.62 13.76 -13.90
N ASP A 18 -10.00 12.49 -14.13
CA ASP A 18 -9.48 11.34 -13.37
C ASP A 18 -8.05 10.93 -13.77
N VAL A 19 -7.56 11.30 -14.95
CA VAL A 19 -6.20 10.95 -15.40
C VAL A 19 -5.21 12.10 -15.18
N GLN A 20 -5.62 13.37 -15.36
CA GLN A 20 -4.69 14.50 -15.31
C GLN A 20 -4.40 14.97 -13.89
N LEU A 21 -5.37 15.09 -12.98
CA LEU A 21 -5.07 15.57 -11.61
C LEU A 21 -4.30 14.51 -10.81
N TYR A 22 -4.60 13.23 -11.03
CA TYR A 22 -4.12 12.12 -10.23
C TYR A 22 -2.72 11.65 -10.60
N THR A 23 -2.38 11.66 -11.90
CA THR A 23 -1.00 11.43 -12.35
C THR A 23 -0.07 12.50 -11.75
N HIS A 24 -0.52 13.75 -11.62
CA HIS A 24 0.30 14.84 -11.10
C HIS A 24 0.46 14.79 -9.58
N VAL A 25 -0.57 14.41 -8.82
CA VAL A 25 -0.48 14.26 -7.35
C VAL A 25 0.38 13.05 -6.97
N VAL A 26 0.21 11.91 -7.66
CA VAL A 26 1.03 10.71 -7.41
C VAL A 26 2.47 10.92 -7.86
N ILE A 27 2.72 11.53 -9.04
CA ILE A 27 4.08 11.92 -9.45
C ILE A 27 4.68 12.91 -8.43
N PHE A 28 3.92 13.89 -7.94
CA PHE A 28 4.41 14.84 -6.94
C PHE A 28 4.81 14.16 -5.61
N PHE A 29 4.01 13.22 -5.10
CA PHE A 29 4.35 12.47 -3.89
C PHE A 29 5.51 11.47 -4.11
N VAL A 30 5.58 10.81 -5.27
CA VAL A 30 6.73 9.97 -5.67
C VAL A 30 8.01 10.82 -5.73
N LEU A 31 7.96 12.00 -6.35
CA LEU A 31 9.08 12.93 -6.47
C LEU A 31 9.51 13.50 -5.10
N ARG A 32 8.58 13.68 -4.15
CA ARG A 32 8.86 14.13 -2.78
C ARG A 32 9.42 13.03 -1.88
N TYR A 33 9.03 11.78 -2.09
CA TYR A 33 9.47 10.65 -1.26
C TYR A 33 10.86 10.11 -1.69
N CYS A 34 11.22 10.31 -2.96
CA CYS A 34 12.61 10.18 -3.44
C CYS A 34 13.58 11.21 -2.83
N ASP A 35 13.07 12.17 -2.05
CA ASP A 35 13.83 13.22 -1.34
C ASP A 35 14.18 12.77 0.11
N THR A 36 14.53 11.49 0.27
CA THR A 36 15.23 10.98 1.46
C THR A 36 16.75 11.16 1.26
N PRO A 37 17.56 11.32 2.33
CA PRO A 37 18.97 11.75 2.27
C PRO A 37 19.94 10.84 1.49
N SER A 38 19.42 9.82 0.79
CA SER A 38 20.16 8.84 -0.01
C SER A 38 20.19 9.15 -1.52
N PHE A 39 19.43 10.13 -2.03
CA PHE A 39 19.34 10.41 -3.47
C PHE A 39 19.33 11.92 -3.80
N PRO A 40 20.46 12.51 -4.22
CA PRO A 40 20.48 13.87 -4.75
C PRO A 40 20.52 13.84 -6.29
N SER A 41 19.39 14.08 -6.98
CA SER A 41 19.41 14.61 -8.36
C SER A 41 18.05 14.96 -9.01
N LEU A 42 16.92 14.37 -8.62
CA LEU A 42 15.66 14.56 -9.38
C LEU A 42 14.80 15.77 -8.91
N TRP A 43 14.72 16.04 -7.61
CA TRP A 43 13.97 17.18 -7.04
C TRP A 43 14.49 18.53 -7.55
N THR A 44 15.82 18.69 -7.57
CA THR A 44 16.50 19.89 -8.08
C THR A 44 16.32 20.07 -9.59
N PHE A 45 16.19 18.95 -10.33
CA PHE A 45 15.93 18.96 -11.77
C PHE A 45 14.50 19.40 -12.08
N CYS A 46 13.49 18.85 -11.41
CA CYS A 46 12.09 19.19 -11.66
C CYS A 46 11.71 20.59 -11.17
N THR A 47 12.26 21.05 -10.04
CA THR A 47 11.98 22.40 -9.50
C THR A 47 12.58 23.53 -10.35
N ARG A 48 13.62 23.26 -11.14
CA ARG A 48 14.18 24.21 -12.12
C ARG A 48 13.32 24.39 -13.37
N HIS A 49 12.47 23.41 -13.70
CA HIS A 49 11.70 23.39 -14.93
C HIS A 49 10.18 23.54 -14.74
N LEU A 50 9.67 23.66 -13.51
CA LEU A 50 8.25 23.96 -13.26
C LEU A 50 7.93 25.44 -13.59
N PRO A 51 6.94 25.74 -14.46
CA PRO A 51 6.60 27.09 -14.84
C PRO A 51 6.05 27.90 -13.66
N ARG A 52 6.52 29.16 -13.53
CA ARG A 52 6.20 30.12 -12.44
C ARG A 52 4.75 30.64 -12.40
N ARG A 53 3.77 29.92 -12.98
CA ARG A 53 2.37 30.36 -13.04
C ARG A 53 1.61 29.98 -11.76
N HIS A 54 0.47 30.64 -11.54
CA HIS A 54 -0.35 30.63 -10.33
C HIS A 54 -0.64 29.24 -9.70
N GLU A 55 -0.64 28.16 -10.48
CA GLU A 55 -0.80 26.79 -9.98
C GLU A 55 0.35 26.32 -9.08
N ALA A 56 1.58 26.78 -9.33
CA ALA A 56 2.74 26.48 -8.49
C ALA A 56 2.69 27.18 -7.12
N LEU A 57 1.94 28.28 -7.00
CA LEU A 57 1.74 29.01 -5.74
C LEU A 57 0.75 28.29 -4.82
N LEU A 58 -0.34 27.73 -5.37
CA LEU A 58 -1.28 26.90 -4.62
C LEU A 58 -0.60 25.64 -4.09
N ILE A 59 0.23 24.99 -4.91
CA ILE A 59 1.01 23.82 -4.50
C ILE A 59 2.01 24.19 -3.40
N ARG A 60 2.69 25.35 -3.50
CA ARG A 60 3.59 25.86 -2.44
C ARG A 60 2.85 26.23 -1.14
N ALA A 61 1.62 26.72 -1.23
CA ALA A 61 0.81 27.05 -0.06
C ALA A 61 0.32 25.79 0.68
N LEU A 62 -0.10 24.76 -0.05
CA LEU A 62 -0.51 23.47 0.51
C LEU A 62 0.65 22.72 1.17
N VAL A 63 1.88 22.88 0.66
CA VAL A 63 3.10 22.24 1.19
C VAL A 63 3.57 22.83 2.52
N ASN A 64 3.24 24.09 2.82
CA ASN A 64 3.73 24.80 4.02
C ASN A 64 2.72 24.86 5.18
N LEU A 65 1.56 24.19 5.05
CA LEU A 65 0.60 24.12 6.15
C LEU A 65 1.10 23.17 7.24
N PRO A 66 1.32 23.64 8.48
CA PRO A 66 1.67 22.76 9.58
C PRO A 66 0.49 21.82 9.88
N VAL A 67 0.71 20.52 9.67
CA VAL A 67 -0.27 19.42 9.87
C VAL A 67 -0.89 19.42 11.28
N SER A 68 -0.22 20.04 12.26
CA SER A 68 -0.67 20.07 13.65
C SER A 68 -1.75 21.11 13.98
N LYS A 69 -2.06 22.07 13.09
CA LYS A 69 -2.96 23.20 13.43
C LYS A 69 -4.31 23.23 12.71
N ALA A 70 -4.55 22.36 11.73
CA ALA A 70 -5.71 22.49 10.85
C ALA A 70 -6.64 21.26 10.80
N THR A 71 -6.29 20.15 11.43
CA THR A 71 -7.12 18.94 11.41
C THR A 71 -7.64 18.64 12.81
N PRO A 72 -8.97 18.75 13.07
CA PRO A 72 -9.53 18.19 14.29
C PRO A 72 -9.18 16.70 14.35
N SER A 73 -8.85 16.20 15.54
CA SER A 73 -8.54 14.78 15.70
C SER A 73 -9.68 13.92 15.12
N PRO A 74 -9.39 12.75 14.51
CA PRO A 74 -10.42 11.91 13.91
C PRO A 74 -11.57 11.56 14.87
N LEU A 75 -11.26 11.46 16.16
CA LEU A 75 -12.22 11.20 17.24
C LEU A 75 -13.16 12.39 17.49
N LEU A 76 -12.64 13.62 17.43
CA LEU A 76 -13.45 14.84 17.54
C LEU A 76 -14.41 14.97 16.35
N SER A 77 -13.92 14.76 15.13
CA SER A 77 -14.75 14.77 13.91
C SER A 77 -15.83 13.70 13.93
N PHE A 78 -15.51 12.48 14.39
CA PHE A 78 -16.48 11.41 14.58
C PHE A 78 -17.53 11.75 15.65
N SER A 79 -17.12 12.34 16.78
CA SER A 79 -18.04 12.71 17.85
C SER A 79 -19.03 13.81 17.41
N GLU A 80 -18.58 14.79 16.63
CA GLU A 80 -19.43 15.88 16.13
C GLU A 80 -20.45 15.36 15.10
N THR A 81 -20.00 14.53 14.16
CA THR A 81 -20.87 13.94 13.13
C THR A 81 -21.87 12.96 13.74
N LEU A 82 -21.46 12.15 14.71
CA LEU A 82 -22.35 11.28 15.46
C LEU A 82 -23.39 12.07 16.25
N PHE A 83 -23.00 13.17 16.91
CA PHE A 83 -23.93 14.03 17.64
C PHE A 83 -24.94 14.70 16.70
N ARG A 84 -24.52 15.15 15.52
CA ARG A 84 -25.38 15.86 14.56
C ARG A 84 -26.32 14.93 13.78
N TYR A 85 -25.85 13.74 13.39
CA TYR A 85 -26.57 12.86 12.46
C TYR A 85 -26.99 11.51 13.06
N GLY A 86 -26.50 11.14 14.25
CA GLY A 86 -26.93 9.95 14.99
C GLY A 86 -26.72 8.63 14.24
N TRP A 87 -27.71 7.73 14.36
CA TRP A 87 -27.67 6.40 13.77
C TRP A 87 -27.55 6.38 12.24
N PRO A 88 -28.26 7.22 11.45
CA PRO A 88 -28.08 7.30 10.00
C PRO A 88 -26.61 7.47 9.57
N PHE A 89 -25.84 8.30 10.28
CA PHE A 89 -24.42 8.46 9.99
C PHE A 89 -23.64 7.15 10.19
N ILE A 90 -23.88 6.45 11.30
CA ILE A 90 -23.22 5.16 11.58
C ILE A 90 -23.59 4.12 10.54
N TYR A 91 -24.87 4.02 10.19
CA TYR A 91 -25.34 3.06 9.22
C TYR A 91 -24.75 3.34 7.85
N GLU A 92 -24.94 4.53 7.30
CA GLU A 92 -24.52 4.86 5.93
C GLU A 92 -22.99 4.92 5.77
N SER A 93 -22.26 5.39 6.79
CA SER A 93 -20.79 5.56 6.69
C SER A 93 -20.01 4.26 6.96
N TYR A 94 -20.58 3.33 7.73
CA TYR A 94 -19.85 2.13 8.17
C TYR A 94 -20.62 0.85 7.88
N LEU A 95 -21.85 0.70 8.40
CA LEU A 95 -22.55 -0.59 8.39
C LEU A 95 -23.08 -0.98 7.00
N TYR A 96 -23.52 0.00 6.22
CA TYR A 96 -24.06 -0.18 4.88
C TYR A 96 -23.07 -0.91 3.97
N HIS A 97 -21.76 -0.66 4.12
CA HIS A 97 -20.73 -1.30 3.32
C HIS A 97 -20.62 -2.82 3.52
N PHE A 98 -21.07 -3.35 4.66
CA PHE A 98 -21.11 -4.81 4.90
C PHE A 98 -22.24 -5.50 4.15
N VAL A 99 -23.38 -4.82 3.98
CA VAL A 99 -24.56 -5.37 3.28
C VAL A 99 -24.60 -4.98 1.81
N ARG A 100 -23.90 -3.92 1.40
CA ARG A 100 -23.85 -3.45 0.03
C ARG A 100 -23.41 -4.55 -0.94
N VAL A 101 -24.14 -4.66 -2.03
CA VAL A 101 -23.84 -5.51 -3.19
C VAL A 101 -23.97 -4.64 -4.42
N ASP A 102 -23.02 -4.76 -5.34
CA ASP A 102 -23.04 -4.07 -6.61
C ASP A 102 -22.90 -5.08 -7.73
N ILE A 103 -23.97 -5.33 -8.46
CA ILE A 103 -24.01 -6.33 -9.55
C ILE A 103 -23.70 -5.70 -10.91
N ARG A 104 -23.58 -4.37 -10.95
CA ARG A 104 -23.24 -3.58 -12.14
C ARG A 104 -21.98 -2.80 -11.87
N HIS A 105 -21.28 -2.38 -12.93
CA HIS A 105 -20.13 -1.48 -12.81
C HIS A 105 -19.09 -1.87 -11.72
N ASN A 106 -18.85 -3.17 -11.53
CA ASN A 106 -18.07 -3.71 -10.42
C ASN A 106 -16.90 -4.55 -10.94
N PHE A 107 -15.68 -4.08 -10.68
CA PHE A 107 -14.43 -4.74 -11.09
C PHE A 107 -14.11 -6.00 -10.26
N SER A 108 -14.89 -6.27 -9.20
CA SER A 108 -14.66 -7.37 -8.28
C SER A 108 -14.60 -8.71 -9.00
N LEU A 109 -13.67 -9.56 -8.57
CA LEU A 109 -13.65 -10.99 -8.92
C LEU A 109 -15.02 -11.66 -8.73
N PHE A 110 -15.80 -11.17 -7.76
CA PHE A 110 -17.07 -11.77 -7.35
C PHE A 110 -18.28 -11.20 -8.09
N PHE A 111 -18.13 -10.18 -8.96
CA PHE A 111 -19.30 -9.49 -9.53
C PHE A 111 -20.24 -10.46 -10.27
N TYR A 112 -19.68 -11.41 -11.03
CA TYR A 112 -20.49 -12.29 -11.87
C TYR A 112 -21.26 -13.31 -11.01
N LEU A 113 -20.63 -13.80 -9.95
CA LEU A 113 -21.28 -14.68 -8.98
C LEU A 113 -22.40 -13.94 -8.22
N LEU A 114 -22.16 -12.70 -7.82
CA LEU A 114 -23.16 -11.83 -7.19
C LEU A 114 -24.32 -11.50 -8.14
N TYR A 115 -24.02 -11.30 -9.43
CA TYR A 115 -25.02 -11.08 -10.47
C TYR A 115 -25.94 -12.29 -10.63
N LEU A 116 -25.37 -13.50 -10.75
CA LEU A 116 -26.15 -14.74 -10.91
C LEU A 116 -27.00 -15.09 -9.67
N THR A 117 -26.60 -14.63 -8.49
CA THR A 117 -27.27 -14.93 -7.21
C THR A 117 -28.06 -13.74 -6.66
N ALA A 118 -28.24 -12.68 -7.45
CA ALA A 118 -28.89 -11.44 -7.00
C ALA A 118 -30.32 -11.65 -6.48
N GLN A 119 -31.06 -12.62 -7.04
CA GLN A 119 -32.43 -12.94 -6.62
C GLN A 119 -32.49 -13.91 -5.44
N THR A 120 -31.42 -14.65 -5.17
CA THR A 120 -31.34 -15.69 -4.13
C THR A 120 -30.07 -15.52 -3.30
N PRO A 121 -29.96 -14.41 -2.55
CA PRO A 121 -28.75 -14.10 -1.79
C PRO A 121 -28.48 -15.17 -0.73
N SER A 122 -27.26 -15.71 -0.73
CA SER A 122 -26.83 -16.76 0.19
C SER A 122 -25.88 -16.19 1.25
N LYS A 123 -26.14 -16.53 2.52
CA LYS A 123 -25.21 -16.22 3.63
C LYS A 123 -23.84 -16.89 3.43
N VAL A 124 -23.83 -18.08 2.82
CA VAL A 124 -22.60 -18.79 2.48
C VAL A 124 -21.78 -18.01 1.47
N LEU A 125 -22.42 -17.40 0.48
CA LEU A 125 -21.74 -16.57 -0.51
C LEU A 125 -21.16 -15.29 0.13
N ALA A 126 -21.90 -14.65 1.04
CA ALA A 126 -21.37 -13.53 1.81
C ALA A 126 -20.12 -13.94 2.62
N PHE A 127 -20.13 -15.13 3.22
CA PHE A 127 -18.97 -15.65 3.94
C PHE A 127 -17.78 -15.95 3.03
N ILE A 128 -18.00 -16.59 1.88
CA ILE A 128 -16.94 -16.92 0.90
C ILE A 128 -16.31 -15.65 0.31
N THR A 129 -17.09 -14.60 0.09
CA THR A 129 -16.57 -13.34 -0.46
C THR A 129 -15.85 -12.48 0.60
N PHE A 130 -16.24 -12.60 1.86
CA PHE A 130 -15.70 -11.78 2.96
C PHE A 130 -14.50 -12.41 3.67
N LEU A 131 -14.54 -13.72 3.95
CA LEU A 131 -13.54 -14.37 4.78
C LEU A 131 -12.13 -14.33 4.18
N PRO A 132 -11.91 -14.64 2.88
CA PRO A 132 -10.58 -14.58 2.29
C PRO A 132 -10.00 -13.16 2.31
N GLN A 133 -10.85 -12.14 2.06
CA GLN A 133 -10.46 -10.74 2.09
C GLN A 133 -9.97 -10.34 3.49
N VAL A 134 -10.79 -10.56 4.53
CA VAL A 134 -10.45 -10.19 5.91
C VAL A 134 -9.23 -10.97 6.39
N SER A 135 -9.19 -12.28 6.14
CA SER A 135 -8.09 -13.14 6.58
C SER A 135 -6.76 -12.66 5.97
N LEU A 136 -6.72 -12.45 4.65
CA LEU A 136 -5.48 -12.01 4.00
C LEU A 136 -5.10 -10.57 4.40
N CYS A 137 -6.07 -9.66 4.54
CA CYS A 137 -5.80 -8.31 5.03
C CYS A 137 -5.14 -8.33 6.43
N LEU A 138 -5.70 -9.11 7.37
CA LEU A 138 -5.16 -9.21 8.72
C LEU A 138 -3.80 -9.90 8.73
N LEU A 139 -3.63 -10.99 7.98
CA LEU A 139 -2.36 -11.72 7.91
C LEU A 139 -1.23 -10.82 7.41
N VAL A 140 -1.42 -10.13 6.28
CA VAL A 140 -0.38 -9.31 5.68
C VAL A 140 -0.16 -8.04 6.51
N GLY A 141 -1.23 -7.40 6.99
CA GLY A 141 -1.17 -6.22 7.85
C GLY A 141 -0.42 -6.47 9.15
N CYS A 142 -0.84 -7.47 9.93
CA CYS A 142 -0.22 -7.81 11.21
C CYS A 142 1.24 -8.29 11.04
N HIS A 143 1.51 -9.13 10.03
CA HIS A 143 2.85 -9.68 9.81
C HIS A 143 3.90 -8.59 9.54
N TYR A 144 3.60 -7.64 8.65
CA TYR A 144 4.54 -6.57 8.31
C TYR A 144 4.55 -5.43 9.34
N ALA A 145 3.43 -5.18 10.03
CA ALA A 145 3.41 -4.27 11.18
C ALA A 145 4.32 -4.77 12.33
N GLN A 146 4.28 -6.06 12.66
CA GLN A 146 5.16 -6.68 13.67
C GLN A 146 6.64 -6.60 13.30
N LYS A 147 6.97 -6.58 11.99
CA LYS A 147 8.33 -6.35 11.49
C LYS A 147 8.76 -4.88 11.52
N GLY A 148 7.88 -3.98 11.98
CA GLY A 148 8.11 -2.54 12.01
C GLY A 148 8.21 -1.93 10.62
N MET A 149 7.44 -2.45 9.65
CA MET A 149 7.29 -1.95 8.28
C MET A 149 5.84 -1.49 8.08
N ILE A 150 5.42 -0.47 8.82
CA ILE A 150 4.01 -0.08 8.94
C ILE A 150 3.47 0.44 7.62
N GLU A 151 4.23 1.28 6.91
CA GLU A 151 3.81 1.87 5.63
C GLU A 151 3.68 0.81 4.54
N PHE A 152 4.57 -0.18 4.54
CA PHE A 152 4.50 -1.34 3.66
C PHE A 152 3.29 -2.24 3.97
N ALA A 153 3.01 -2.45 5.27
CA ALA A 153 1.84 -3.19 5.71
C ALA A 153 0.54 -2.51 5.25
N LEU A 154 0.44 -1.18 5.41
CA LEU A 154 -0.70 -0.39 4.95
C LEU A 154 -0.90 -0.51 3.43
N PHE A 155 0.18 -0.40 2.65
CA PHE A 155 0.10 -0.60 1.19
C PHE A 155 -0.43 -1.98 0.81
N LEU A 156 0.20 -3.05 1.31
CA LEU A 156 -0.17 -4.41 0.95
C LEU A 156 -1.58 -4.77 1.43
N GLN A 157 -1.92 -4.39 2.66
CA GLN A 157 -3.24 -4.61 3.21
C GLN A 157 -4.31 -3.90 2.37
N THR A 158 -4.06 -2.66 1.94
CA THR A 158 -5.01 -1.90 1.11
C THR A 158 -5.13 -2.48 -0.30
N LEU A 159 -4.02 -2.86 -0.93
CA LEU A 159 -4.04 -3.48 -2.25
C LEU A 159 -4.79 -4.83 -2.24
N VAL A 160 -4.51 -5.68 -1.24
CA VAL A 160 -5.24 -6.94 -1.03
C VAL A 160 -6.73 -6.69 -0.75
N PHE A 161 -7.04 -5.70 0.10
CA PHE A 161 -8.41 -5.32 0.40
C PHE A 161 -9.18 -4.98 -0.87
N VAL A 162 -8.58 -4.18 -1.77
CA VAL A 162 -9.22 -3.78 -3.03
C VAL A 162 -9.34 -4.96 -4.00
N ALA A 163 -8.29 -5.77 -4.15
CA ALA A 163 -8.26 -6.92 -5.05
C ALA A 163 -9.34 -7.97 -4.70
N LEU A 164 -9.62 -8.16 -3.41
CA LEU A 164 -10.61 -9.12 -2.91
C LEU A 164 -11.93 -8.48 -2.46
N ASN A 165 -12.16 -7.20 -2.72
CA ASN A 165 -13.42 -6.58 -2.32
C ASN A 165 -14.58 -7.09 -3.18
N LYS A 166 -15.71 -7.43 -2.56
CA LYS A 166 -16.95 -7.78 -3.26
C LYS A 166 -17.56 -6.62 -4.06
N VAL A 167 -17.26 -5.38 -3.69
CA VAL A 167 -17.62 -4.16 -4.43
C VAL A 167 -16.33 -3.41 -4.73
N CYS A 168 -15.93 -3.36 -6.00
CA CYS A 168 -14.70 -2.74 -6.43
C CYS A 168 -15.00 -1.73 -7.54
N THR A 169 -14.68 -0.47 -7.27
CA THR A 169 -14.85 0.66 -8.20
C THR A 169 -13.51 1.32 -8.46
N THR A 170 -13.42 2.10 -9.54
CA THR A 170 -12.16 2.78 -9.92
C THR A 170 -11.59 3.70 -8.84
N GLN A 171 -12.47 4.28 -8.00
CA GLN A 171 -12.07 5.13 -6.87
C GLN A 171 -11.14 4.40 -5.89
N TYR A 172 -11.32 3.09 -5.71
CA TYR A 172 -10.55 2.31 -4.73
C TYR A 172 -9.07 2.17 -5.12
N PHE A 173 -8.74 2.31 -6.41
CA PHE A 173 -7.37 2.16 -6.89
C PHE A 173 -6.45 3.23 -6.29
N LEU A 174 -7.02 4.41 -6.03
CA LEU A 174 -6.29 5.52 -5.40
C LEU A 174 -5.82 5.18 -3.99
N TRP A 175 -6.55 4.34 -3.27
CA TRP A 175 -6.25 4.03 -1.87
C TRP A 175 -4.89 3.34 -1.71
N TRP A 176 -4.53 2.45 -2.64
CA TRP A 176 -3.24 1.79 -2.62
C TRP A 176 -2.20 2.48 -3.53
N LEU A 177 -2.62 3.16 -4.61
CA LEU A 177 -1.69 3.90 -5.47
C LEU A 177 -1.03 5.07 -4.72
N CYS A 178 -1.74 5.75 -3.82
CA CYS A 178 -1.13 6.80 -3.00
C CYS A 178 -0.12 6.24 -1.98
N LEU A 179 -0.23 4.95 -1.65
CA LEU A 179 0.68 4.24 -0.75
C LEU A 179 1.87 3.59 -1.47
N LEU A 180 1.83 3.52 -2.80
CA LEU A 180 2.87 2.92 -3.64
C LEU A 180 4.28 3.51 -3.42
N PRO A 181 4.49 4.84 -3.25
CA PRO A 181 5.82 5.39 -3.00
C PRO A 181 6.46 4.80 -1.74
N PHE A 182 5.66 4.58 -0.69
CA PHE A 182 6.13 3.99 0.57
C PHE A 182 6.51 2.52 0.40
N ALA A 183 5.76 1.78 -0.42
CA ALA A 183 6.10 0.42 -0.78
C ALA A 183 7.43 0.35 -1.52
N ILE A 184 7.63 1.23 -2.51
CA ILE A 184 8.87 1.32 -3.30
C ILE A 184 10.08 1.57 -2.39
N ALA A 185 10.03 2.51 -1.42
CA ALA A 185 11.19 2.72 -0.54
C ALA A 185 11.43 1.56 0.44
N SER A 186 10.40 0.78 0.74
CA SER A 186 10.48 -0.43 1.57
C SER A 186 11.01 -1.65 0.79
N THR A 187 11.32 -1.47 -0.50
CA THR A 187 11.82 -2.50 -1.41
C THR A 187 13.22 -2.10 -1.90
N ASP A 188 14.08 -3.08 -2.17
CA ASP A 188 15.39 -2.79 -2.76
C ASP A 188 15.24 -2.50 -4.25
N MET A 189 15.24 -1.22 -4.64
CA MET A 189 15.06 -0.81 -6.04
C MET A 189 16.36 -0.81 -6.83
N THR A 190 16.39 -1.64 -7.87
CA THR A 190 17.36 -1.59 -8.97
C THR A 190 16.66 -1.05 -10.21
N SER A 191 17.40 -0.53 -11.19
CA SER A 191 16.81 -0.02 -12.44
C SER A 191 15.91 -1.05 -13.14
N ARG A 192 16.32 -2.33 -13.10
CA ARG A 192 15.51 -3.44 -13.63
C ARG A 192 14.18 -3.57 -12.88
N ARG A 193 14.19 -3.56 -11.55
CA ARG A 193 12.99 -3.66 -10.71
C ARG A 193 12.05 -2.48 -10.89
N CYS A 194 12.58 -1.27 -11.09
CA CYS A 194 11.76 -0.10 -11.43
C CYS A 194 10.98 -0.33 -12.73
N TRP A 195 11.64 -0.86 -13.77
CA TRP A 195 10.98 -1.21 -15.03
C TRP A 195 9.95 -2.34 -14.86
N GLU A 196 10.24 -3.34 -14.02
CA GLU A 196 9.28 -4.41 -13.69
C GLU A 196 8.02 -3.84 -13.02
N VAL A 197 8.15 -2.93 -12.05
CA VAL A 197 7.01 -2.24 -11.42
C VAL A 197 6.21 -1.43 -12.46
N ILE A 198 6.89 -0.65 -13.31
CA ILE A 198 6.23 0.11 -14.37
C ILE A 198 5.47 -0.83 -15.31
N GLY A 199 6.07 -1.96 -15.69
CA GLY A 199 5.43 -2.98 -16.51
C GLY A 199 4.21 -3.59 -15.85
N LEU A 200 4.27 -3.90 -14.55
CA LEU A 200 3.14 -4.42 -13.77
C LEU A 200 2.01 -3.38 -13.64
N LEU A 201 2.33 -2.10 -13.44
CA LEU A 201 1.34 -1.01 -13.42
C LEU A 201 0.70 -0.80 -14.80
N ALA A 202 1.48 -0.88 -15.88
CA ALA A 202 0.97 -0.82 -17.24
C ALA A 202 0.05 -2.01 -17.54
N PHE A 203 0.42 -3.22 -17.09
CA PHE A 203 -0.41 -4.41 -17.21
C PHE A 203 -1.72 -4.23 -16.41
N PHE A 204 -1.64 -3.79 -15.15
CA PHE A 204 -2.82 -3.45 -14.34
C PHE A 204 -3.75 -2.46 -15.08
N GLN A 205 -3.20 -1.38 -15.62
CA GLN A 205 -3.99 -0.39 -16.36
C GLN A 205 -4.58 -0.97 -17.66
N GLY A 206 -3.84 -1.83 -18.36
CA GLY A 206 -4.35 -2.58 -19.52
C GLY A 206 -5.54 -3.46 -19.16
N THR A 207 -5.46 -4.21 -18.05
CA THR A 207 -6.58 -5.05 -17.58
C THR A 207 -7.82 -4.23 -17.20
N ASN A 208 -7.63 -3.04 -16.63
CA ASN A 208 -8.69 -2.08 -16.37
C ASN A 208 -9.40 -1.67 -17.68
N PHE A 209 -8.65 -1.29 -18.72
CA PHE A 209 -9.24 -0.91 -20.01
C PHE A 209 -9.98 -2.06 -20.69
N VAL A 210 -9.48 -3.30 -20.59
CA VAL A 210 -10.20 -4.48 -21.10
C VAL A 210 -11.53 -4.66 -20.37
N TRP A 211 -11.55 -4.50 -19.05
CA TRP A 211 -12.78 -4.56 -18.27
C TRP A 211 -13.76 -3.45 -18.68
N LEU A 212 -13.28 -2.20 -18.79
CA LEU A 212 -14.08 -1.06 -19.21
C LEU A 212 -14.67 -1.24 -20.62
N TYR A 213 -13.93 -1.87 -21.54
CA TYR A 213 -14.41 -2.17 -22.87
C TYR A 213 -15.65 -3.09 -22.83
N PHE A 214 -15.61 -4.16 -22.05
CA PHE A 214 -16.76 -5.07 -21.92
C PHE A 214 -17.87 -4.47 -21.06
N GLY A 215 -17.54 -3.71 -20.02
CA GLY A 215 -18.52 -2.94 -19.24
C GLY A 215 -19.29 -1.94 -20.12
N TYR A 216 -18.60 -1.24 -21.01
CA TYR A 216 -19.23 -0.38 -22.00
C TYR A 216 -20.16 -1.15 -22.95
N ALA A 217 -19.74 -2.33 -23.41
CA ALA A 217 -20.55 -3.18 -24.27
C ALA A 217 -21.85 -3.65 -23.59
N VAL A 218 -21.78 -4.01 -22.30
CA VAL A 218 -22.94 -4.40 -21.51
C VAL A 218 -23.87 -3.21 -21.27
N GLU A 219 -23.35 -2.10 -20.79
CA GLU A 219 -24.18 -1.04 -20.20
C GLU A 219 -24.69 -0.03 -21.22
N PHE A 220 -23.90 0.28 -22.25
CA PHE A 220 -24.28 1.28 -23.25
C PHE A 220 -24.72 0.67 -24.57
N LYS A 221 -24.21 -0.51 -24.92
CA LYS A 221 -24.59 -1.21 -26.17
C LYS A 221 -25.61 -2.34 -25.96
N GLY A 222 -25.94 -2.68 -24.71
CA GLY A 222 -26.89 -3.77 -24.41
C GLY A 222 -26.43 -5.15 -24.89
N LYS A 223 -25.11 -5.36 -25.07
CA LYS A 223 -24.57 -6.65 -25.51
C LYS A 223 -24.42 -7.59 -24.32
N ALA A 224 -24.72 -8.87 -24.52
CA ALA A 224 -24.58 -9.92 -23.49
C ALA A 224 -23.10 -10.33 -23.28
N SER A 225 -22.23 -9.38 -22.93
CA SER A 225 -20.77 -9.60 -22.75
C SER A 225 -20.36 -9.83 -21.28
N PHE A 226 -21.28 -10.31 -20.43
CA PHE A 226 -21.03 -10.51 -19.00
C PHE A 226 -19.92 -11.54 -18.73
N PHE A 227 -19.83 -12.62 -19.51
CA PHE A 227 -18.79 -13.63 -19.32
C PHE A 227 -17.40 -13.10 -19.69
N GLN A 228 -17.27 -12.32 -20.78
CA GLN A 228 -16.00 -11.67 -21.13
C GLN A 228 -15.62 -10.62 -20.10
N MET A 229 -16.59 -9.87 -19.58
CA MET A 229 -16.38 -8.95 -18.46
C MET A 229 -15.90 -9.70 -17.21
N PHE A 230 -16.43 -10.89 -16.93
CA PHE A 230 -15.96 -11.76 -15.85
C PHE A 230 -14.51 -12.21 -16.03
N LEU A 231 -14.14 -12.68 -17.22
CA LEU A 231 -12.74 -13.02 -17.52
C LEU A 231 -11.81 -11.82 -17.34
N SER A 232 -12.25 -10.63 -17.74
CA SER A 232 -11.46 -9.40 -17.53
C SER A 232 -11.34 -9.03 -16.04
N ALA A 233 -12.34 -9.32 -15.20
CA ALA A 233 -12.27 -9.11 -13.75
C ALA A 233 -11.30 -10.08 -13.07
N ILE A 234 -11.24 -11.34 -13.54
CA ILE A 234 -10.21 -12.30 -13.12
C ILE A 234 -8.82 -11.76 -13.47
N LEU A 235 -8.63 -11.32 -14.71
CA LEU A 235 -7.34 -10.78 -15.17
C LEU A 235 -6.94 -9.51 -14.40
N PHE A 236 -7.91 -8.65 -14.10
CA PHE A 236 -7.72 -7.44 -13.29
C PHE A 236 -7.35 -7.76 -11.84
N THR A 237 -7.95 -8.80 -11.25
CA THR A 237 -7.58 -9.26 -9.91
C THR A 237 -6.18 -9.87 -9.92
N PHE A 238 -5.86 -10.66 -10.95
CA PHE A 238 -4.55 -11.28 -11.12
C PHE A 238 -3.43 -10.23 -11.23
N SER A 239 -3.62 -9.15 -11.98
CA SER A 239 -2.63 -8.07 -12.11
C SER A 239 -2.31 -7.40 -10.77
N GLN A 240 -3.31 -7.23 -9.89
CA GLN A 240 -3.10 -6.72 -8.53
C GLN A 240 -2.31 -7.72 -7.67
N PHE A 241 -2.59 -9.01 -7.77
CA PHE A 241 -1.82 -10.04 -7.05
C PHE A 241 -0.37 -10.16 -7.54
N LEU A 242 -0.09 -9.90 -8.81
CA LEU A 242 1.29 -9.81 -9.32
C LEU A 242 2.05 -8.65 -8.67
N LEU A 243 1.40 -7.50 -8.45
CA LEU A 243 1.99 -6.38 -7.70
C LEU A 243 2.27 -6.78 -6.24
N VAL A 244 1.29 -7.39 -5.56
CA VAL A 244 1.47 -7.91 -4.19
C VAL A 244 2.67 -8.85 -4.12
N TRP A 245 2.71 -9.83 -5.04
CA TRP A 245 3.78 -10.81 -5.13
C TRP A 245 5.15 -10.17 -5.33
N PHE A 246 5.27 -9.24 -6.29
CA PHE A 246 6.50 -8.50 -6.56
C PHE A 246 7.02 -7.79 -5.31
N PHE A 247 6.16 -7.03 -4.63
CA PHE A 247 6.55 -6.25 -3.46
C PHE A 247 6.93 -7.14 -2.28
N ILE A 248 6.23 -8.26 -2.06
CA ILE A 248 6.58 -9.23 -1.02
C ILE A 248 7.98 -9.82 -1.28
N LEU A 249 8.23 -10.30 -2.51
CA LEU A 249 9.50 -10.95 -2.87
C LEU A 249 10.71 -10.03 -2.75
N HIS A 250 10.55 -8.75 -3.05
CA HIS A 250 11.65 -7.79 -3.06
C HIS A 250 11.68 -6.86 -1.84
N SER A 251 10.79 -7.07 -0.88
CA SER A 251 10.75 -6.32 0.37
C SER A 251 12.11 -6.41 1.09
N LYS A 252 12.58 -5.27 1.61
CA LYS A 252 13.80 -5.22 2.42
C LYS A 252 13.60 -6.09 3.65
N LYS A 253 14.44 -7.12 3.83
CA LYS A 253 14.50 -7.81 5.11
C LYS A 253 15.09 -6.84 6.12
N LYS A 254 14.27 -6.30 7.01
CA LYS A 254 14.77 -5.62 8.20
C LYS A 254 15.51 -6.68 9.02
N MET A 255 16.83 -6.76 8.85
CA MET A 255 17.67 -7.55 9.74
C MET A 255 17.35 -7.10 11.16
N SER A 256 16.99 -8.04 12.03
CA SER A 256 16.97 -7.84 13.48
C SER A 256 18.40 -7.64 14.04
N SER A 257 19.28 -6.95 13.31
CA SER A 257 20.68 -6.75 13.67
C SER A 257 20.87 -5.65 14.72
N SER A 258 19.87 -4.82 15.00
CA SER A 258 20.03 -3.78 16.02
C SER A 258 20.11 -4.37 17.44
N SER A 259 19.27 -5.37 17.80
CA SER A 259 19.36 -6.03 19.11
C SER A 259 20.60 -6.92 19.26
N SER A 260 20.95 -7.73 18.24
CA SER A 260 22.14 -8.59 18.31
C SER A 260 23.47 -7.84 18.23
N SER A 261 23.54 -6.70 17.51
CA SER A 261 24.76 -5.87 17.47
C SER A 261 24.95 -5.06 18.75
N HIS A 262 23.85 -4.59 19.39
CA HIS A 262 23.94 -3.96 20.70
C HIS A 262 24.31 -4.95 21.80
N LEU A 263 23.72 -6.16 21.80
CA LEU A 263 24.11 -7.22 22.74
C LEU A 263 25.54 -7.71 22.52
N SER A 264 26.01 -7.83 21.27
CA SER A 264 27.39 -8.27 21.00
C SER A 264 28.42 -7.17 21.34
N LYS A 265 28.11 -5.89 21.09
CA LYS A 265 28.93 -4.75 21.54
C LYS A 265 28.93 -4.62 23.06
N LYS A 266 27.78 -4.80 23.72
CA LYS A 266 27.67 -4.80 25.19
C LYS A 266 28.52 -5.93 25.81
N ARG A 267 28.39 -7.17 25.31
CA ARG A 267 29.24 -8.30 25.76
C ARG A 267 30.73 -8.09 25.49
N LYS A 268 31.11 -7.47 24.37
CA LYS A 268 32.53 -7.12 24.09
C LYS A 268 33.06 -6.05 25.03
N ASN A 269 32.26 -5.04 25.34
CA ASN A 269 32.65 -3.99 26.28
C ASN A 269 32.74 -4.53 27.71
N GLU A 270 31.78 -5.35 28.16
CA GLU A 270 31.83 -6.02 29.47
C GLU A 270 33.08 -6.91 29.61
N ARG A 271 33.45 -7.69 28.58
CA ARG A 271 34.71 -8.46 28.59
C ARG A 271 35.96 -7.59 28.67
N LYS A 272 36.00 -6.47 27.95
CA LYS A 272 37.15 -5.52 28.00
C LYS A 272 37.26 -4.82 29.34
N THR A 273 36.13 -4.52 29.99
CA THR A 273 36.11 -3.94 31.34
C THR A 273 36.61 -4.96 32.35
N LEU A 274 36.10 -6.21 32.31
CA LEU A 274 36.57 -7.29 33.20
C LEU A 274 38.08 -7.52 33.05
N GLN A 275 38.61 -7.51 31.83
CA GLN A 275 40.03 -7.75 31.56
C GLN A 275 40.94 -6.58 31.96
N LYS A 276 40.39 -5.38 32.13
CA LYS A 276 41.11 -4.21 32.69
C LYS A 276 41.08 -4.15 34.21
N THR A 277 40.08 -4.75 34.86
CA THR A 277 39.96 -4.82 36.33
C THR A 277 40.70 -5.99 36.96
N ILE A 278 41.26 -6.92 36.18
CA ILE A 278 42.15 -7.97 36.71
C ILE A 278 43.54 -7.34 36.87
N PRO A 279 44.07 -7.19 38.09
CA PRO A 279 45.42 -6.69 38.30
C PRO A 279 46.44 -7.65 37.66
N GLU A 280 47.45 -7.11 36.99
CA GLU A 280 48.58 -7.86 36.38
C GLU A 280 49.49 -8.58 37.40
N ASP A 281 49.07 -8.73 38.66
CA ASP A 281 49.89 -9.27 39.75
C ASP A 281 49.82 -10.80 39.89
N ASN A 282 49.14 -11.51 38.97
CA ASN A 282 48.94 -12.97 39.08
C ASN A 282 49.82 -13.81 38.14
N ASN A 283 50.77 -13.19 37.44
CA ASN A 283 51.63 -13.91 36.50
C ASN A 283 52.73 -14.74 37.18
N ASP A 284 53.10 -14.39 38.42
CA ASP A 284 54.12 -15.12 39.18
C ASP A 284 53.52 -16.27 40.01
N ALA A 285 52.31 -16.12 40.55
CA ALA A 285 51.60 -17.20 41.24
C ALA A 285 51.20 -18.34 40.29
N VAL A 286 50.77 -18.03 39.06
CA VAL A 286 50.42 -19.03 38.04
C VAL A 286 51.66 -19.73 37.47
N LYS A 287 52.81 -19.05 37.39
CA LYS A 287 54.10 -19.69 37.02
C LYS A 287 54.66 -20.57 38.13
N CYS A 288 54.47 -20.22 39.41
CA CYS A 288 54.89 -21.05 40.53
C CYS A 288 54.08 -22.36 40.62
N ALA A 289 52.75 -22.28 40.49
CA ALA A 289 51.88 -23.46 40.49
C ALA A 289 52.11 -24.41 39.30
N ARG A 290 52.64 -23.90 38.18
CA ARG A 290 53.02 -24.73 37.02
C ARG A 290 54.34 -25.48 37.23
N ARG A 291 55.28 -24.91 38.00
CA ARG A 291 56.56 -25.57 38.33
C ARG A 291 56.44 -26.64 39.41
N GLU A 292 55.43 -26.60 40.27
CA GLU A 292 55.17 -27.69 41.23
C GLU A 292 54.51 -28.91 40.59
N LYS A 293 53.69 -28.73 39.54
CA LYS A 293 53.06 -29.85 38.83
C LYS A 293 54.00 -30.64 37.92
N GLU A 294 55.14 -30.07 37.51
CA GLU A 294 56.16 -30.76 36.70
C GLU A 294 57.18 -31.54 37.55
N LYS A 295 57.10 -31.51 38.88
CA LYS A 295 57.96 -32.31 39.77
C LYS A 295 57.35 -33.65 40.20
N HIS A 296 56.14 -33.96 39.74
CA HIS A 296 55.42 -35.19 40.08
C HIS A 296 55.08 -36.06 38.85
N PHE A 297 55.87 -35.97 37.79
CA PHE A 297 55.86 -36.91 36.67
C PHE A 297 57.27 -37.37 36.34
#